data_AF-A0A812XFQ8-F1
#
_entry.id   AF-A0A812XFQ8-F1
#
_cell.length_a   1.000
_cell.length_b   1.000
_cell.length_c   1.000
_cell.angle_alpha   90.00
_cell.angle_beta   90.00
_cell.angle_gamma   90.00
#
_symmetry.space_group_name_H-M   'P 1'
#
loop_
_entity.id
_entity.type
_entity.pdbx_description
1 polymer ?
#
loop_
_entity_poly.entity_id
_entity_poly.type
_entity_poly.pdbx_seq_one_letter_code
_entity_poly.pdbx_strand_id
1 'polypeptide(L)'
;MAAVQTAEELRAEIEATQRQVEAERARREELKAETAQAVERQKLRVELAKKRQTLGWERILNEREAKRRRSLDEDRILWCQNSERADYKPIRAAVMRASGANSTNCAQMVARGEYVWRITGFSWLKGMMEQEKADDDEEGTGFFVESERFHLSAEHFVFLYNPLAGELCGGYHGSLAIVPTTNDRIMLRYRIYVKARSGEFLQWGETRDVVNEVVSEDQFAAYGPDVHWPAHPPESLGIFGLSYDELLQSEWVENDTLTVKFELEVRPNEWAESAPLRLVGEVPEPTMSDDTQVLLEEGKCCDITFMVQDEVIHAHSQILCARSEVFSKQLTAGMQESLSKAIVIEDCDVATFRAFLQFLYTDRLPDAKELLPKRTASESENESGSPQLSRIQALLAVSDKYQIKRLRLWCQAKLSEEINASQVCDILSQAHLLQAKQLETACLSFIKDHMSQVLTMPSYLKLIKTWPQLALKISLFLADVSEAQALTTMDAFVKADSGN
;
A
#
# COMPACT_ATOMS: atom_id res chain seq x y z
N MET A 1 66.99 -2.31 -42.68
CA MET A 1 67.63 -2.92 -41.51
C MET A 1 66.67 -2.73 -40.34
N ALA A 2 66.05 -3.80 -39.86
CA ALA A 2 65.24 -3.73 -38.64
C ALA A 2 66.16 -3.35 -37.48
N ALA A 3 65.78 -2.35 -36.70
CA ALA A 3 66.50 -1.98 -35.48
C ALA A 3 66.52 -3.21 -34.58
N VAL A 4 67.71 -3.78 -34.35
CA VAL A 4 67.90 -4.92 -33.47
C VAL A 4 67.70 -4.39 -32.06
N GLN A 5 66.59 -4.76 -31.42
CA GLN A 5 66.34 -4.43 -30.01
C GLN A 5 67.52 -4.89 -29.17
N THR A 6 67.94 -4.04 -28.26
CA THR A 6 69.04 -4.37 -27.36
C THR A 6 68.58 -5.41 -26.34
N ALA A 7 69.51 -6.21 -25.83
CA ALA A 7 69.19 -7.24 -24.83
C ALA A 7 68.58 -6.65 -23.53
N GLU A 8 68.85 -5.38 -23.24
CA GLU A 8 68.30 -4.67 -22.08
C GLU A 8 66.83 -4.28 -22.28
N GLU A 9 66.46 -3.81 -23.48
CA GLU A 9 65.06 -3.50 -23.84
C GLU A 9 64.19 -4.76 -23.76
N LEU A 10 64.68 -5.89 -24.27
CA LEU A 10 63.98 -7.17 -24.19
C LEU A 10 63.80 -7.65 -22.75
N ARG A 11 64.80 -7.45 -21.88
CA ARG A 11 64.68 -7.81 -20.45
C ARG A 11 63.66 -6.95 -19.72
N ALA A 12 63.64 -5.64 -20.00
CA ALA A 12 62.66 -4.72 -19.42
C ALA A 12 61.23 -5.05 -19.89
N GLU A 13 61.06 -5.39 -21.17
CA GLU A 13 59.77 -5.79 -21.74
C GLU A 13 59.27 -7.12 -21.15
N ILE A 14 60.16 -8.09 -20.97
CA ILE A 14 59.83 -9.35 -20.28
C ILE A 14 59.39 -9.09 -18.84
N GLU A 15 60.09 -8.24 -18.10
CA GLU A 15 59.75 -7.95 -16.70
C GLU A 15 58.42 -7.18 -16.58
N ALA A 16 58.16 -6.23 -17.47
CA ALA A 16 56.88 -5.52 -17.55
C ALA A 16 55.72 -6.47 -17.88
N THR A 17 55.94 -7.37 -18.85
CA THR A 17 54.95 -8.39 -19.24
C THR A 17 54.68 -9.36 -18.07
N GLN A 18 55.72 -9.76 -17.33
CA GLN A 18 55.57 -10.63 -16.16
C GLN A 18 54.69 -9.99 -15.08
N ARG A 19 54.90 -8.70 -14.79
CA ARG A 19 54.06 -7.94 -13.84
C ARG A 19 52.61 -7.83 -14.30
N GLN A 20 52.37 -7.64 -15.60
CA GLN A 20 51.00 -7.63 -16.15
C GLN A 20 50.33 -9.01 -16.00
N VAL A 21 51.05 -10.11 -16.26
CA VAL A 21 50.52 -11.46 -16.08
C VAL A 21 50.15 -11.73 -14.61
N GLU A 22 50.96 -11.25 -13.66
CA GLU A 22 50.67 -11.38 -12.23
C GLU A 22 49.45 -10.54 -11.81
N ALA A 23 49.31 -9.32 -12.33
CA ALA A 23 48.14 -8.47 -12.09
C ALA A 23 46.84 -9.11 -12.63
N GLU A 24 46.88 -9.66 -13.84
CA GLU A 24 45.73 -10.36 -14.44
C GLU A 24 45.36 -11.64 -13.67
N ARG A 25 46.34 -12.37 -13.15
CA ARG A 25 46.08 -13.53 -12.28
C ARG A 25 45.39 -13.11 -10.98
N ALA A 26 45.83 -12.02 -10.35
CA ALA A 26 45.19 -11.49 -9.15
C ALA A 26 43.74 -11.05 -9.44
N ARG A 27 43.51 -10.33 -10.54
CA ARG A 27 42.17 -9.90 -10.97
C ARG A 27 41.24 -11.09 -11.23
N ARG A 28 41.77 -12.16 -11.82
CA ARG A 28 41.00 -13.39 -12.05
C ARG A 28 40.54 -14.06 -10.76
N GLU A 29 41.37 -14.08 -9.72
CA GLU A 29 40.98 -14.64 -8.42
C GLU A 29 39.92 -13.78 -7.71
N GLU A 30 40.00 -12.45 -7.83
CA GLU A 30 38.96 -11.54 -7.34
C GLU A 30 37.62 -11.77 -8.04
N LEU A 31 37.61 -11.86 -9.39
CA LEU A 31 36.40 -12.16 -10.16
C LEU A 31 35.79 -13.52 -9.82
N LYS A 32 36.62 -14.54 -9.53
CA LYS A 32 36.12 -15.84 -9.05
C LYS A 32 35.43 -15.71 -7.70
N ALA A 33 35.98 -14.91 -6.77
CA ALA A 33 35.37 -14.68 -5.47
C ALA A 33 34.02 -13.93 -5.60
N GLU A 34 33.96 -12.91 -6.46
CA GLU A 34 32.70 -12.20 -6.77
C GLU A 34 31.66 -13.13 -7.39
N THR A 35 32.08 -13.99 -8.32
CA THR A 35 31.20 -14.98 -8.96
C THR A 35 30.66 -15.98 -7.93
N ALA A 36 31.50 -16.46 -7.01
CA ALA A 36 31.07 -17.35 -5.93
C ALA A 36 30.00 -16.68 -5.03
N GLN A 37 30.20 -15.41 -4.67
CA GLN A 37 29.19 -14.65 -3.92
C GLN A 37 27.90 -14.44 -4.71
N ALA A 38 27.98 -14.22 -6.02
CA ALA A 38 26.81 -14.07 -6.88
C ALA A 38 25.99 -15.36 -6.94
N VAL A 39 26.65 -16.52 -7.07
CA VAL A 39 25.99 -17.84 -7.02
C VAL A 39 25.31 -18.07 -5.67
N GLU A 40 25.95 -17.70 -4.56
CA GLU A 40 25.35 -17.84 -3.24
C GLU A 40 24.11 -16.97 -3.06
N ARG A 41 24.16 -15.71 -3.51
CA ARG A 41 22.98 -14.83 -3.54
C ARG A 41 21.84 -15.40 -4.39
N GLN A 42 22.15 -16.04 -5.51
CA GLN A 42 21.15 -16.67 -6.36
C GLN A 42 20.49 -17.86 -5.65
N LYS A 43 21.28 -18.74 -5.02
CA LYS A 43 20.76 -19.87 -4.23
C LYS A 43 19.80 -19.40 -3.13
N LEU A 44 20.20 -18.37 -2.36
CA LEU A 44 19.36 -17.79 -1.31
C LEU A 44 18.06 -17.19 -1.86
N ARG A 45 18.08 -16.55 -3.04
CA ARG A 45 16.86 -16.02 -3.69
C ARG A 45 15.90 -17.15 -4.07
N VAL A 46 16.40 -18.25 -4.62
CA VAL A 46 15.59 -19.42 -4.97
C VAL A 46 14.99 -20.05 -3.72
N GLU A 47 15.79 -20.23 -2.66
CA GLU A 47 15.29 -20.77 -1.39
C GLU A 47 14.23 -19.86 -0.75
N LEU A 48 14.46 -18.54 -0.74
CA LEU A 48 13.48 -17.57 -0.25
C LEU A 48 12.18 -17.62 -1.06
N ALA A 49 12.26 -17.79 -2.39
CA ALA A 49 11.08 -17.94 -3.24
C ALA A 49 10.28 -19.19 -2.86
N LYS A 50 10.94 -20.34 -2.68
CA LYS A 50 10.31 -21.58 -2.20
C LYS A 50 9.62 -21.38 -0.86
N LYS A 51 10.31 -20.77 0.12
CA LYS A 51 9.73 -20.49 1.45
C LYS A 51 8.54 -19.53 1.38
N ARG A 52 8.57 -18.51 0.52
CA ARG A 52 7.45 -17.59 0.30
C ARG A 52 6.24 -18.30 -0.30
N GLN A 53 6.45 -19.22 -1.24
CA GLN A 53 5.39 -20.04 -1.81
C GLN A 53 4.75 -20.92 -0.72
N THR A 54 5.55 -21.61 0.09
CA THR A 54 5.05 -22.39 1.23
C THR A 54 4.27 -21.53 2.22
N LEU A 55 4.77 -20.34 2.57
CA LEU A 55 4.07 -19.41 3.46
C LEU A 55 2.71 -18.97 2.87
N GLY A 56 2.63 -18.77 1.55
CA GLY A 56 1.38 -18.47 0.87
C GLY A 56 0.37 -19.61 1.02
N TRP A 57 0.81 -20.86 0.83
CA TRP A 57 -0.03 -22.05 1.05
C TRP A 57 -0.52 -22.17 2.49
N GLU A 58 0.38 -21.99 3.47
CA GLU A 58 0.02 -22.02 4.89
C GLU A 58 -0.99 -20.93 5.26
N ARG A 59 -0.89 -19.73 4.68
CA ARG A 59 -1.88 -18.66 4.92
C ARG A 59 -3.26 -19.04 4.40
N ILE A 60 -3.33 -19.62 3.20
CA ILE A 60 -4.57 -20.11 2.61
C ILE A 60 -5.18 -21.20 3.50
N LEU A 61 -4.38 -22.15 4.00
CA LEU A 61 -4.84 -23.20 4.90
C LEU A 61 -5.38 -22.64 6.22
N ASN A 62 -4.70 -21.65 6.81
CA ASN A 62 -5.16 -20.99 8.03
C ASN A 62 -6.47 -20.21 7.82
N GLU A 63 -6.61 -19.50 6.69
CA GLU A 63 -7.86 -18.82 6.33
C GLU A 63 -9.02 -19.81 6.16
N ARG A 64 -8.75 -20.98 5.55
CA ARG A 64 -9.69 -22.09 5.43
C ARG A 64 -10.13 -22.60 6.81
N GLU A 65 -9.18 -22.87 7.72
CA GLU A 65 -9.49 -23.37 9.05
C GLU A 65 -10.27 -22.34 9.88
N ALA A 66 -9.96 -21.05 9.76
CA ALA A 66 -10.72 -19.97 10.36
C ALA A 66 -12.16 -19.88 9.82
N LYS A 67 -12.36 -20.10 8.51
CA LYS A 67 -13.70 -20.17 7.90
C LYS A 67 -14.47 -21.42 8.36
N ARG A 68 -13.79 -22.56 8.49
CA ARG A 68 -14.37 -23.82 9.02
C ARG A 68 -14.81 -23.65 10.47
N ARG A 69 -13.96 -23.04 11.31
CA ARG A 69 -14.27 -22.73 12.70
C ARG A 69 -15.48 -21.82 12.84
N ARG A 70 -15.54 -20.73 12.06
CA ARG A 70 -16.72 -19.84 12.01
C ARG A 70 -17.98 -20.60 11.60
N SER A 71 -17.88 -21.45 10.58
CA SER A 71 -19.01 -22.26 10.12
C SER A 71 -19.48 -23.27 11.17
N LEU A 72 -18.57 -23.82 11.98
CA LEU A 72 -18.91 -24.66 13.14
C LEU A 72 -19.57 -23.85 14.25
N ASP A 73 -19.04 -22.67 14.59
CA ASP A 73 -19.61 -21.78 15.62
C ASP A 73 -21.00 -21.25 15.25
N GLU A 74 -21.28 -21.11 13.96
CA GLU A 74 -22.58 -20.70 13.42
C GLU A 74 -23.52 -21.89 13.13
N ASP A 75 -23.17 -23.11 13.56
CA ASP A 75 -23.91 -24.35 13.32
C ASP A 75 -24.22 -24.63 11.82
N ARG A 76 -23.44 -24.04 10.90
CA ARG A 76 -23.57 -24.26 9.45
C ARG A 76 -23.07 -25.65 9.02
N ILE A 77 -22.13 -26.21 9.77
CA ILE A 77 -21.53 -27.54 9.58
C ILE A 77 -21.56 -28.25 10.94
N LEU A 78 -21.88 -29.54 10.99
CA LEU A 78 -21.93 -30.32 12.24
C LEU A 78 -20.71 -31.26 12.32
N TRP A 79 -19.92 -31.16 13.38
CA TRP A 79 -18.72 -31.98 13.62
C TRP A 79 -19.02 -33.36 14.23
N CYS A 80 -20.20 -33.54 14.83
CA CYS A 80 -20.50 -34.72 15.64
C CYS A 80 -20.63 -35.98 14.77
N GLN A 81 -19.59 -36.82 14.76
CA GLN A 81 -19.67 -38.20 14.28
C GLN A 81 -20.53 -39.02 15.24
N ASN A 82 -21.68 -39.49 14.76
CA ASN A 82 -22.51 -40.57 15.30
C ASN A 82 -22.69 -40.62 16.84
N SER A 83 -23.75 -39.99 17.35
CA SER A 83 -24.62 -40.68 18.31
C SER A 83 -26.04 -40.13 18.25
N GLU A 84 -26.96 -41.04 17.91
CA GLU A 84 -28.41 -40.94 18.06
C GLU A 84 -29.12 -39.89 17.19
N ARG A 85 -30.12 -40.35 16.44
CA ARG A 85 -31.04 -39.54 15.63
C ARG A 85 -31.78 -38.54 16.52
N ALA A 86 -31.15 -37.41 16.83
CA ALA A 86 -31.80 -36.25 17.38
C ALA A 86 -32.45 -35.47 16.23
N ASP A 87 -33.70 -35.07 16.43
CA ASP A 87 -34.60 -34.45 15.47
C ASP A 87 -33.91 -33.55 14.44
N TYR A 88 -33.85 -34.05 13.21
CA TYR A 88 -33.37 -33.32 12.04
C TYR A 88 -34.14 -32.00 11.92
N LYS A 89 -33.48 -30.87 12.19
CA LYS A 89 -33.98 -29.60 11.65
C LYS A 89 -33.87 -29.73 10.13
N PRO A 90 -34.97 -29.68 9.36
CA PRO A 90 -34.87 -29.71 7.91
C PRO A 90 -33.97 -28.55 7.50
N ILE A 91 -32.94 -28.84 6.71
CA ILE A 91 -32.20 -27.81 5.98
C ILE A 91 -33.28 -26.98 5.30
N ARG A 92 -33.47 -25.73 5.75
CA ARG A 92 -34.51 -24.86 5.19
C ARG A 92 -34.30 -24.85 3.69
N ALA A 93 -35.33 -25.23 2.92
CA ALA A 93 -35.28 -25.15 1.47
C ALA A 93 -34.83 -23.73 1.10
N ALA A 94 -33.72 -23.63 0.35
CA ALA A 94 -33.16 -22.35 -0.04
C ALA A 94 -34.18 -21.62 -0.94
N VAL A 95 -34.80 -20.56 -0.42
CA VAL A 95 -35.82 -19.80 -1.16
C VAL A 95 -35.24 -18.43 -1.51
N MET A 96 -35.00 -18.20 -2.80
CA MET A 96 -34.71 -16.86 -3.32
C MET A 96 -36.00 -16.03 -3.25
N ARG A 97 -36.00 -14.94 -2.48
CA ARG A 97 -37.18 -14.08 -2.30
C ARG A 97 -37.19 -12.96 -3.34
N ALA A 98 -38.38 -12.55 -3.77
CA ALA A 98 -38.54 -11.44 -4.70
C ALA A 98 -37.95 -10.15 -4.14
N SER A 99 -37.23 -9.40 -4.98
CA SER A 99 -36.60 -8.11 -4.64
C SER A 99 -37.60 -6.93 -4.76
N GLY A 100 -38.88 -7.22 -5.01
CA GLY A 100 -40.01 -6.31 -5.07
C GLY A 100 -41.33 -7.10 -5.10
N ALA A 101 -42.49 -6.42 -5.17
CA ALA A 101 -43.80 -7.09 -5.04
C ALA A 101 -44.03 -8.25 -6.03
N ASN A 102 -43.40 -8.24 -7.23
CA ASN A 102 -43.61 -9.23 -8.30
C ASN A 102 -42.34 -9.68 -9.08
N SER A 103 -41.10 -9.36 -8.65
CA SER A 103 -39.89 -9.70 -9.42
C SER A 103 -38.73 -10.19 -8.56
N THR A 104 -38.05 -11.26 -8.98
CA THR A 104 -36.83 -11.80 -8.35
C THR A 104 -35.63 -11.56 -9.27
N ASN A 105 -34.64 -10.79 -8.81
CA ASN A 105 -33.42 -10.53 -9.59
C ASN A 105 -32.30 -11.53 -9.24
N CYS A 106 -32.19 -12.60 -10.02
CA CYS A 106 -31.14 -13.61 -9.86
C CYS A 106 -29.72 -13.12 -10.23
N ALA A 107 -29.59 -11.95 -10.88
CA ALA A 107 -28.31 -11.40 -11.31
C ALA A 107 -27.69 -10.41 -10.30
N GLN A 108 -28.41 -10.04 -9.24
CA GLN A 108 -27.99 -9.00 -8.29
C GLN A 108 -26.64 -9.28 -7.60
N MET A 109 -26.27 -10.55 -7.42
CA MET A 109 -25.03 -10.98 -6.75
C MET A 109 -23.98 -11.52 -7.73
N VAL A 110 -24.12 -11.27 -9.03
CA VAL A 110 -23.17 -11.76 -10.05
C VAL A 110 -22.06 -10.73 -10.24
N ALA A 111 -20.84 -11.08 -9.87
CA ALA A 111 -19.64 -10.31 -10.21
C ALA A 111 -19.23 -10.61 -11.65
N ARG A 112 -18.75 -9.60 -12.38
CA ARG A 112 -18.31 -9.73 -13.78
C ARG A 112 -16.90 -9.19 -13.96
N GLY A 113 -16.06 -9.90 -14.72
CA GLY A 113 -14.70 -9.48 -15.03
C GLY A 113 -14.29 -9.89 -16.44
N GLU A 114 -13.51 -9.03 -17.09
CA GLU A 114 -12.86 -9.32 -18.38
C GLU A 114 -11.34 -9.34 -18.19
N TYR A 115 -10.69 -10.41 -18.66
CA TYR A 115 -9.26 -10.63 -18.49
C TYR A 115 -8.61 -10.96 -19.82
N VAL A 116 -7.47 -10.36 -20.14
CA VAL A 116 -6.70 -10.64 -21.35
C VAL A 116 -5.34 -11.19 -20.96
N TRP A 117 -5.07 -12.44 -21.35
CA TRP A 117 -3.81 -13.11 -21.11
C TRP A 117 -3.01 -13.25 -22.42
N ARG A 118 -1.72 -12.97 -22.37
CA ARG A 118 -0.80 -13.07 -23.52
C ARG A 118 0.34 -14.01 -23.18
N ILE A 119 0.52 -15.01 -24.02
CA ILE A 119 1.61 -15.97 -23.93
C ILE A 119 2.59 -15.64 -25.05
N THR A 120 3.68 -14.94 -24.71
CA THR A 120 4.74 -14.52 -25.64
C THR A 120 5.83 -15.58 -25.74
N GLY A 121 6.48 -15.71 -26.89
CA GLY A 121 7.46 -16.78 -27.10
C GLY A 121 6.77 -18.12 -27.35
N PHE A 122 5.56 -18.10 -27.91
CA PHE A 122 4.65 -19.23 -27.97
C PHE A 122 5.29 -20.45 -28.64
N SER A 123 6.12 -20.26 -29.67
CA SER A 123 6.86 -21.31 -30.39
C SER A 123 7.80 -22.15 -29.51
N TRP A 124 8.32 -21.59 -28.41
CA TRP A 124 9.28 -22.26 -27.53
C TRP A 124 8.63 -23.23 -26.54
N LEU A 125 7.31 -23.18 -26.34
CA LEU A 125 6.63 -23.89 -25.25
C LEU A 125 6.83 -25.41 -25.32
N LYS A 126 6.66 -26.01 -26.50
CA LYS A 126 6.85 -27.45 -26.68
C LYS A 126 8.29 -27.88 -26.37
N GLY A 127 9.28 -27.10 -26.83
CA GLY A 127 10.70 -27.36 -26.57
C GLY A 127 11.09 -27.18 -25.10
N MET A 128 10.52 -26.17 -24.42
CA MET A 128 10.69 -25.96 -22.98
C MET A 128 10.19 -27.17 -22.18
N MET A 129 9.02 -27.71 -22.54
CA MET A 129 8.47 -28.89 -21.88
C MET A 129 9.29 -30.17 -22.11
N GLU A 130 9.87 -30.34 -23.30
CA GLU A 130 10.76 -31.47 -23.59
C GLU A 130 12.09 -31.36 -22.82
N GLN A 131 12.60 -30.14 -22.63
CA GLN A 131 13.81 -29.89 -21.85
C GLN A 131 13.61 -30.23 -20.36
N GLU A 132 12.49 -29.85 -19.76
CA GLU A 132 12.24 -30.06 -18.32
C GLU A 132 11.77 -31.50 -17.99
N LYS A 133 11.23 -32.25 -18.96
CA LYS A 133 10.88 -33.67 -18.81
C LYS A 133 12.07 -34.59 -18.53
N ALA A 134 13.30 -34.14 -18.75
CA ALA A 134 14.50 -34.98 -18.63
C ALA A 134 15.03 -35.11 -17.19
N ASP A 135 14.55 -34.30 -16.23
CA ASP A 135 15.18 -34.16 -14.91
C ASP A 135 14.36 -34.72 -13.72
N ASP A 136 13.07 -35.03 -13.86
CA ASP A 136 12.22 -35.54 -12.76
C ASP A 136 11.62 -36.93 -13.06
N ASP A 137 12.22 -37.98 -12.46
CA ASP A 137 11.71 -39.36 -12.43
C ASP A 137 10.66 -39.61 -11.32
N GLU A 138 10.20 -38.57 -10.61
CA GLU A 138 9.16 -38.69 -9.57
C GLU A 138 7.90 -37.88 -9.95
N GLU A 139 6.83 -38.61 -10.29
CA GLU A 139 5.45 -38.13 -10.43
C GLU A 139 5.23 -36.95 -11.39
N GLY A 140 5.32 -37.23 -12.70
CA GLY A 140 4.24 -37.01 -13.69
C GLY A 140 3.43 -35.71 -13.70
N THR A 141 3.86 -34.61 -13.09
CA THR A 141 3.17 -33.32 -13.17
C THR A 141 3.42 -32.73 -14.55
N GLY A 142 2.41 -32.79 -15.42
CA GLY A 142 2.50 -32.23 -16.77
C GLY A 142 2.90 -30.76 -16.70
N PHE A 143 3.93 -30.36 -17.46
CA PHE A 143 4.30 -28.95 -17.57
C PHE A 143 3.18 -28.16 -18.26
N PHE A 144 2.78 -27.04 -17.67
CA PHE A 144 1.79 -26.12 -18.21
C PHE A 144 2.22 -24.68 -17.91
N VAL A 145 1.71 -23.73 -18.70
CA VAL A 145 1.93 -22.30 -18.47
C VAL A 145 0.80 -21.79 -17.58
N GLU A 146 1.13 -21.13 -16.48
CA GLU A 146 0.16 -20.46 -15.62
C GLU A 146 0.12 -18.94 -15.84
N SER A 147 -1.06 -18.33 -15.74
CA SER A 147 -1.21 -16.87 -15.67
C SER A 147 -0.89 -16.35 -14.26
N GLU A 148 -0.76 -15.02 -14.13
CA GLU A 148 -0.82 -14.39 -12.81
C GLU A 148 -2.17 -14.70 -12.15
N ARG A 149 -2.15 -14.98 -10.84
CA ARG A 149 -3.36 -15.23 -10.06
C ARG A 149 -4.11 -13.94 -9.88
N PHE A 150 -5.41 -13.97 -10.08
CA PHE A 150 -6.28 -12.81 -9.93
C PHE A 150 -7.50 -13.17 -9.08
N HIS A 151 -8.24 -12.14 -8.66
CA HIS A 151 -9.47 -12.29 -7.89
C HIS A 151 -10.65 -11.71 -8.66
N LEU A 152 -11.81 -12.33 -8.52
CA LEU A 152 -13.10 -11.83 -8.98
C LEU A 152 -14.12 -12.06 -7.86
N SER A 153 -14.62 -10.96 -7.27
CA SER A 153 -15.29 -11.00 -5.96
C SER A 153 -14.33 -11.51 -4.87
N ALA A 154 -14.77 -12.41 -3.99
CA ALA A 154 -13.96 -13.10 -2.99
C ALA A 154 -13.23 -14.35 -3.54
N GLU A 155 -13.42 -14.69 -4.82
CA GLU A 155 -12.92 -15.92 -5.42
C GLU A 155 -11.61 -15.69 -6.15
N HIS A 156 -10.70 -16.66 -6.09
CA HIS A 156 -9.39 -16.59 -6.72
C HIS A 156 -9.31 -17.51 -7.94
N PHE A 157 -8.67 -17.06 -9.01
CA PHE A 157 -8.57 -17.78 -10.28
C PHE A 157 -7.15 -17.75 -10.84
N VAL A 158 -6.85 -18.76 -11.65
CA VAL A 158 -5.66 -18.83 -12.52
C VAL A 158 -6.05 -19.44 -13.86
N PHE A 159 -5.37 -19.05 -14.94
CA PHE A 159 -5.50 -19.70 -16.24
C PHE A 159 -4.31 -20.62 -16.48
N LEU A 160 -4.56 -21.82 -17.01
CA LEU A 160 -3.55 -22.81 -17.34
C LEU A 160 -3.59 -23.14 -18.82
N TYR A 161 -2.43 -23.20 -19.48
CA TYR A 161 -2.30 -23.66 -20.86
C TYR A 161 -1.33 -24.83 -20.98
N ASN A 162 -1.77 -25.94 -21.58
CA ASN A 162 -0.96 -27.11 -21.89
C ASN A 162 -0.95 -27.35 -23.41
N PRO A 163 0.18 -27.19 -24.11
CA PRO A 163 0.25 -27.34 -25.56
C PRO A 163 0.04 -28.79 -26.04
N LEU A 164 0.20 -29.78 -25.16
CA LEU A 164 -0.05 -31.19 -25.48
C LEU A 164 -1.49 -31.63 -25.15
N ALA A 165 -2.33 -30.69 -24.69
CA ALA A 165 -3.65 -30.98 -24.15
C ALA A 165 -3.64 -32.08 -23.06
N GLY A 166 -2.55 -32.16 -22.30
CA GLY A 166 -2.31 -33.16 -21.26
C GLY A 166 -2.95 -32.78 -19.92
N GLU A 167 -2.44 -33.37 -18.83
CA GLU A 167 -2.93 -33.07 -17.48
C GLU A 167 -2.71 -31.60 -17.12
N LEU A 168 -3.72 -31.01 -16.48
CA LEU A 168 -3.78 -29.62 -16.03
C LEU A 168 -3.78 -29.56 -14.50
N CYS A 169 -4.84 -30.04 -13.85
CA CYS A 169 -4.92 -30.11 -12.39
C CYS A 169 -5.91 -31.17 -11.91
N GLY A 170 -5.61 -31.84 -10.80
CA GLY A 170 -6.54 -32.74 -10.12
C GLY A 170 -7.07 -33.88 -11.01
N GLY A 171 -6.31 -34.32 -12.01
CA GLY A 171 -6.73 -35.30 -13.01
C GLY A 171 -7.42 -34.74 -14.26
N TYR A 172 -7.82 -33.46 -14.29
CA TYR A 172 -8.39 -32.85 -15.50
C TYR A 172 -7.33 -32.68 -16.59
N HIS A 173 -7.70 -32.96 -17.83
CA HIS A 173 -6.86 -32.83 -19.03
C HIS A 173 -7.49 -31.84 -20.01
N GLY A 174 -6.68 -31.19 -20.84
CA GLY A 174 -7.14 -30.23 -21.85
C GLY A 174 -6.06 -29.23 -22.24
N SER A 175 -6.34 -28.37 -23.23
CA SER A 175 -5.35 -27.41 -23.70
C SER A 175 -5.36 -26.08 -22.96
N LEU A 176 -6.53 -25.57 -22.57
CA LEU A 176 -6.65 -24.27 -21.89
C LEU A 176 -7.76 -24.30 -20.86
N ALA A 177 -7.44 -23.98 -19.62
CA ALA A 177 -8.37 -24.04 -18.50
C ALA A 177 -8.41 -22.77 -17.66
N ILE A 178 -9.59 -22.51 -17.11
CA ILE A 178 -9.87 -21.62 -16.01
C ILE A 178 -9.93 -22.49 -14.75
N VAL A 179 -9.10 -22.19 -13.77
CA VAL A 179 -9.02 -22.95 -12.52
C VAL A 179 -9.35 -22.02 -11.34
N PRO A 180 -10.50 -22.20 -10.68
CA PRO A 180 -10.75 -21.60 -9.39
C PRO A 180 -9.78 -22.20 -8.38
N THR A 181 -9.03 -21.36 -7.67
CA THR A 181 -8.10 -21.79 -6.62
C THR A 181 -8.75 -21.79 -5.23
N THR A 182 -10.00 -21.36 -5.15
CA THR A 182 -10.88 -21.49 -3.99
C THR A 182 -11.75 -22.75 -4.10
N ASN A 183 -11.93 -23.44 -2.98
CA ASN A 183 -12.86 -24.57 -2.86
C ASN A 183 -14.27 -24.09 -2.48
N ASP A 184 -14.65 -22.89 -2.92
CA ASP A 184 -16.01 -22.41 -2.70
C ASP A 184 -16.90 -22.92 -3.82
N ARG A 185 -18.07 -23.45 -3.45
CA ARG A 185 -19.10 -23.77 -4.43
C ARG A 185 -19.50 -22.46 -5.08
N ILE A 186 -19.33 -22.28 -6.37
CA ILE A 186 -19.71 -21.05 -7.07
C ILE A 186 -20.45 -21.41 -8.34
N MET A 187 -21.36 -20.56 -8.79
CA MET A 187 -21.85 -20.64 -10.16
C MET A 187 -20.98 -19.74 -11.01
N LEU A 188 -20.25 -20.34 -11.93
CA LEU A 188 -19.35 -19.69 -12.86
C LEU A 188 -19.96 -19.79 -14.25
N ARG A 189 -20.19 -18.65 -14.88
CA ARG A 189 -20.41 -18.56 -16.33
C ARG A 189 -19.17 -17.98 -16.97
N TYR A 190 -18.67 -18.63 -18.01
CA TYR A 190 -17.48 -18.16 -18.71
C TYR A 190 -17.64 -18.16 -20.22
N ARG A 191 -16.90 -17.27 -20.87
CA ARG A 191 -16.66 -17.23 -22.32
C ARG A 191 -15.18 -16.99 -22.57
N ILE A 192 -14.63 -17.72 -23.53
CA ILE A 192 -13.22 -17.61 -23.91
C ILE A 192 -13.18 -17.12 -25.36
N TYR A 193 -12.29 -16.19 -25.65
CA TYR A 193 -12.08 -15.64 -26.98
C TYR A 193 -10.60 -15.64 -27.30
N VAL A 194 -10.25 -15.89 -28.55
CA VAL A 194 -8.87 -15.88 -29.02
C VAL A 194 -8.73 -14.78 -30.06
N LYS A 195 -7.66 -14.01 -29.95
CA LYS A 195 -7.39 -12.89 -30.84
C LYS A 195 -6.88 -13.43 -32.18
N ALA A 196 -7.55 -13.09 -33.28
CA ALA A 196 -7.08 -13.34 -34.63
C ALA A 196 -6.06 -12.28 -35.06
N ARG A 197 -5.26 -12.57 -36.10
CA ARG A 197 -4.33 -11.64 -36.73
C ARG A 197 -5.00 -10.36 -37.25
N SER A 198 -6.29 -10.41 -37.56
CA SER A 198 -7.09 -9.23 -37.92
C SER A 198 -7.23 -8.21 -36.78
N GLY A 199 -6.95 -8.62 -35.53
CA GLY A 199 -7.20 -7.83 -34.32
C GLY A 199 -8.50 -8.19 -33.60
N GLU A 200 -9.39 -8.95 -34.24
CA GLU A 200 -10.69 -9.33 -33.70
C GLU A 200 -10.60 -10.50 -32.71
N PHE A 201 -11.46 -10.50 -31.68
CA PHE A 201 -11.59 -11.60 -30.74
C PHE A 201 -12.73 -12.53 -31.17
N LEU A 202 -12.42 -13.77 -31.49
CA LEU A 202 -13.41 -14.78 -31.86
C LEU A 202 -13.61 -15.76 -30.72
N GLN A 203 -14.87 -16.05 -30.40
CA GLN A 203 -15.22 -16.91 -29.27
C GLN A 203 -14.77 -18.35 -29.55
N TRP A 204 -14.01 -18.93 -28.63
CA TRP A 204 -13.63 -20.33 -28.65
C TRP A 204 -14.55 -21.13 -27.72
N GLY A 205 -15.30 -22.05 -28.32
CA GLY A 205 -16.33 -22.83 -27.63
C GLY A 205 -17.62 -22.03 -27.37
N GLU A 206 -18.57 -22.66 -26.68
CA GLU A 206 -19.85 -22.06 -26.30
C GLU A 206 -19.77 -21.34 -24.96
N THR A 207 -20.77 -20.50 -24.65
CA THR A 207 -20.94 -20.00 -23.28
C THR A 207 -21.31 -21.17 -22.37
N ARG A 208 -20.55 -21.38 -21.30
CA ARG A 208 -20.77 -22.48 -20.35
C ARG A 208 -21.15 -21.93 -18.99
N ASP A 209 -22.17 -22.55 -18.40
CA ASP A 209 -22.61 -22.33 -17.02
C ASP A 209 -22.23 -23.57 -16.22
N VAL A 210 -21.33 -23.43 -15.25
CA VAL A 210 -20.83 -24.52 -14.42
C VAL A 210 -21.00 -24.19 -12.95
N VAL A 211 -21.19 -25.23 -12.13
CA VAL A 211 -21.12 -25.12 -10.68
C VAL A 211 -19.79 -25.72 -10.25
N ASN A 212 -19.01 -24.97 -9.48
CA ASN A 212 -17.79 -25.48 -8.88
C ASN A 212 -18.13 -26.51 -7.81
N GLU A 213 -18.04 -27.80 -8.15
CA GLU A 213 -18.31 -28.90 -7.22
C GLU A 213 -17.01 -29.34 -6.56
N VAL A 214 -16.90 -29.09 -5.25
CA VAL A 214 -15.76 -29.54 -4.44
C VAL A 214 -15.94 -31.02 -4.16
N VAL A 215 -15.18 -31.86 -4.85
CA VAL A 215 -15.25 -33.32 -4.66
C VAL A 215 -14.40 -33.77 -3.47
N SER A 216 -13.27 -33.10 -3.20
CA SER A 216 -12.39 -33.34 -2.04
C SER A 216 -11.57 -32.09 -1.66
N GLU A 217 -10.96 -32.07 -0.47
CA GLU A 217 -10.16 -30.93 0.03
C GLU A 217 -8.92 -30.63 -0.84
N ASP A 218 -8.46 -31.60 -1.66
CA ASP A 218 -7.22 -31.55 -2.44
C ASP A 218 -7.42 -31.57 -3.98
N GLN A 219 -8.66 -31.56 -4.49
CA GLN A 219 -8.93 -31.53 -5.93
C GLN A 219 -9.49 -30.17 -6.38
N PHE A 220 -8.72 -29.47 -7.22
CA PHE A 220 -9.19 -28.28 -7.93
C PHE A 220 -9.92 -28.68 -9.21
N ALA A 221 -11.06 -28.05 -9.48
CA ALA A 221 -11.75 -28.21 -10.75
C ALA A 221 -11.12 -27.31 -11.83
N ALA A 222 -11.10 -27.80 -13.06
CA ALA A 222 -10.69 -27.03 -14.23
C ALA A 222 -11.85 -26.92 -15.23
N TYR A 223 -11.95 -25.76 -15.87
CA TYR A 223 -13.02 -25.47 -16.82
C TYR A 223 -12.48 -24.91 -18.13
N GLY A 224 -12.92 -25.47 -19.24
CA GLY A 224 -12.61 -24.99 -20.58
C GLY A 224 -13.36 -25.81 -21.63
N PRO A 225 -13.43 -25.34 -22.89
CA PRO A 225 -14.15 -26.01 -23.97
C PRO A 225 -13.69 -27.45 -24.24
N ASP A 226 -12.40 -27.73 -24.07
CA ASP A 226 -11.79 -29.04 -24.28
C ASP A 226 -11.29 -29.68 -22.97
N VAL A 227 -11.65 -29.13 -21.81
CA VAL A 227 -11.23 -29.65 -20.52
C VAL A 227 -12.12 -30.80 -20.10
N HIS A 228 -11.51 -31.91 -19.69
CA HIS A 228 -12.23 -33.14 -19.41
C HIS A 228 -11.57 -34.01 -18.34
N TRP A 229 -12.33 -34.95 -17.79
CA TRP A 229 -11.79 -36.02 -16.94
C TRP A 229 -11.21 -37.14 -17.83
N PRO A 230 -10.16 -37.89 -17.41
CA PRO A 230 -9.48 -38.86 -18.29
C PRO A 230 -10.39 -39.96 -18.84
N ALA A 231 -11.45 -40.30 -18.11
CA ALA A 231 -12.44 -41.31 -18.53
C ALA A 231 -13.40 -40.82 -19.63
N HIS A 232 -13.48 -39.50 -19.89
CA HIS A 232 -14.47 -38.89 -20.77
C HIS A 232 -13.85 -37.78 -21.66
N PRO A 233 -12.96 -38.12 -22.60
CA PRO A 233 -12.33 -37.14 -23.48
C PRO A 233 -13.32 -36.46 -24.45
N PRO A 234 -13.09 -35.20 -24.83
CA PRO A 234 -13.92 -34.45 -25.78
C PRO A 234 -13.69 -34.94 -27.21
N GLU A 235 -14.59 -34.54 -28.11
CA GLU A 235 -14.51 -34.88 -29.55
C GLU A 235 -13.31 -34.23 -30.26
N SER A 236 -12.84 -33.08 -29.76
CA SER A 236 -11.66 -32.37 -30.27
C SER A 236 -10.86 -31.78 -29.12
N LEU A 237 -9.53 -31.90 -29.18
CA LEU A 237 -8.59 -31.28 -28.25
C LEU A 237 -7.91 -30.08 -28.90
N GLY A 238 -7.59 -29.06 -28.10
CA GLY A 238 -6.90 -27.88 -28.58
C GLY A 238 -7.83 -26.71 -28.92
N ILE A 239 -7.23 -25.54 -29.00
CA ILE A 239 -7.94 -24.30 -29.33
C ILE A 239 -8.44 -24.37 -30.77
N PHE A 240 -9.75 -24.21 -30.96
CA PHE A 240 -10.49 -24.49 -32.19
C PHE A 240 -10.28 -25.91 -32.77
N GLY A 241 -9.92 -26.88 -31.93
CA GLY A 241 -9.61 -28.24 -32.35
C GLY A 241 -8.28 -28.38 -33.10
N LEU A 242 -7.45 -27.33 -33.07
CA LEU A 242 -6.11 -27.33 -33.66
C LEU A 242 -5.10 -27.92 -32.68
N SER A 243 -4.23 -28.78 -33.18
CA SER A 243 -3.02 -29.17 -32.42
C SER A 243 -2.13 -27.96 -32.18
N TYR A 244 -1.21 -28.04 -31.22
CA TYR A 244 -0.28 -26.94 -30.95
C TYR A 244 0.54 -26.53 -32.19
N ASP A 245 1.02 -27.49 -32.97
CA ASP A 245 1.82 -27.21 -34.17
C ASP A 245 0.98 -26.51 -35.26
N GLU A 246 -0.30 -26.86 -35.38
CA GLU A 246 -1.26 -26.20 -36.28
C GLU A 246 -1.66 -24.81 -35.76
N LEU A 247 -1.90 -24.68 -34.45
CA LEU A 247 -2.24 -23.42 -33.80
C LEU A 247 -1.09 -22.41 -33.96
N LEU A 248 0.16 -22.84 -33.84
CA LEU A 248 1.34 -22.02 -34.05
C LEU A 248 1.43 -21.43 -35.47
N GLN A 249 0.96 -22.17 -36.47
CA GLN A 249 0.95 -21.75 -37.88
C GLN A 249 -0.34 -21.01 -38.28
N SER A 250 -1.34 -20.99 -37.41
CA SER A 250 -2.66 -20.43 -37.67
C SER A 250 -2.70 -18.89 -37.63
N GLU A 251 -3.88 -18.32 -37.87
CA GLU A 251 -4.12 -16.89 -37.70
C GLU A 251 -4.24 -16.43 -36.24
N TRP A 252 -4.30 -17.37 -35.29
CA TRP A 252 -4.51 -17.09 -33.86
C TRP A 252 -3.22 -16.74 -33.11
N VAL A 253 -2.06 -17.01 -33.71
CA VAL A 253 -0.76 -16.64 -33.18
C VAL A 253 -0.17 -15.52 -34.03
N GLU A 254 0.01 -14.36 -33.42
CA GLU A 254 0.54 -13.16 -34.05
C GLU A 254 1.85 -12.76 -33.35
N ASN A 255 2.94 -12.58 -34.11
CA ASN A 255 4.26 -12.22 -33.56
C ASN A 255 4.70 -13.15 -32.41
N ASP A 256 4.60 -14.46 -32.63
CA ASP A 256 4.96 -15.48 -31.64
C ASP A 256 4.22 -15.33 -30.29
N THR A 257 3.00 -14.78 -30.33
CA THR A 257 2.18 -14.50 -29.15
C THR A 257 0.76 -15.01 -29.34
N LEU A 258 0.31 -15.87 -28.43
CA LEU A 258 -1.10 -16.24 -28.31
C LEU A 258 -1.78 -15.25 -27.34
N THR A 259 -2.88 -14.62 -27.76
CA THR A 259 -3.66 -13.71 -26.91
C THR A 259 -5.07 -14.25 -26.71
N VAL A 260 -5.45 -14.45 -25.46
CA VAL A 260 -6.76 -15.00 -25.07
C VAL A 260 -7.47 -14.00 -24.15
N LYS A 261 -8.75 -13.74 -24.42
CA LYS A 261 -9.66 -12.97 -23.55
C LYS A 261 -10.64 -13.91 -22.86
N PHE A 262 -10.84 -13.70 -21.57
CA PHE A 262 -11.79 -14.43 -20.74
C PHE A 262 -12.84 -13.44 -20.21
N GLU A 263 -14.12 -13.74 -20.42
CA GLU A 263 -15.23 -13.07 -19.76
C GLU A 263 -15.79 -14.02 -18.70
N LEU A 264 -15.70 -13.62 -17.43
CA LEU A 264 -16.14 -14.43 -16.30
C LEU A 264 -17.29 -13.72 -15.57
N GLU A 265 -18.39 -14.44 -15.35
CA GLU A 265 -19.47 -14.05 -14.44
C GLU A 265 -19.50 -15.05 -13.28
N VAL A 266 -19.25 -14.56 -12.06
CA VAL A 266 -19.17 -15.38 -10.86
C VAL A 266 -20.29 -14.99 -9.90
N ARG A 267 -21.12 -15.97 -9.56
CA ARG A 267 -22.06 -15.88 -8.46
C ARG A 267 -21.53 -16.70 -7.29
N PRO A 268 -21.12 -16.07 -6.17
CA PRO A 268 -20.66 -16.80 -5.00
C PRO A 268 -21.81 -17.63 -4.41
N ASN A 269 -21.51 -18.73 -3.73
CA ASN A 269 -22.48 -19.43 -2.86
C ASN A 269 -22.61 -18.72 -1.51
N GLU A 270 -22.71 -17.40 -1.56
CA GLU A 270 -23.27 -16.64 -0.48
C GLU A 270 -24.77 -16.84 -0.57
N TRP A 271 -25.34 -17.48 0.46
CA TRP A 271 -26.76 -17.36 0.71
C TRP A 271 -27.10 -15.87 0.66
N ALA A 272 -28.30 -15.53 0.19
CA ALA A 272 -28.85 -14.24 0.54
C ALA A 272 -29.08 -14.25 2.07
N GLU A 273 -28.00 -14.13 2.86
CA GLU A 273 -28.05 -13.36 4.09
C GLU A 273 -28.77 -12.10 3.67
N SER A 274 -29.93 -11.84 4.28
CA SER A 274 -30.64 -10.63 3.98
C SER A 274 -29.64 -9.51 4.17
N ALA A 275 -29.21 -8.87 3.08
CA ALA A 275 -28.59 -7.57 3.19
C ALA A 275 -29.54 -6.80 4.10
N PRO A 276 -29.07 -6.24 5.23
CA PRO A 276 -29.96 -5.52 6.13
C PRO A 276 -30.74 -4.54 5.27
N LEU A 277 -32.07 -4.58 5.37
CA LEU A 277 -32.98 -3.76 4.56
C LEU A 277 -32.38 -2.36 4.47
N ARG A 278 -31.80 -2.01 3.32
CA ARG A 278 -31.40 -0.62 3.07
C ARG A 278 -32.71 0.13 2.93
N LEU A 279 -33.14 0.75 4.03
CA LEU A 279 -34.07 1.87 3.98
C LEU A 279 -33.55 2.80 2.88
N VAL A 280 -34.31 2.95 1.80
CA VAL A 280 -34.08 3.98 0.77
C VAL A 280 -34.55 5.31 1.36
N GLY A 281 -33.94 5.70 2.48
CA GLY A 281 -33.92 7.06 2.98
C GLY A 281 -32.49 7.52 2.87
N GLU A 282 -32.27 8.64 2.18
CA GLU A 282 -30.98 9.33 2.30
C GLU A 282 -30.77 9.64 3.78
N VAL A 283 -29.77 8.99 4.40
CA VAL A 283 -29.36 9.33 5.76
C VAL A 283 -28.76 10.74 5.66
N PRO A 284 -29.31 11.74 6.37
CA PRO A 284 -28.74 13.08 6.34
C PRO A 284 -27.28 13.06 6.81
N GLU A 285 -26.48 13.96 6.26
CA GLU A 285 -25.07 14.13 6.68
C GLU A 285 -24.99 14.46 8.18
N PRO A 286 -23.91 14.02 8.87
CA PRO A 286 -23.74 14.26 10.30
C PRO A 286 -23.62 15.76 10.60
N THR A 287 -24.52 16.29 11.44
CA THR A 287 -24.61 17.72 11.77
C THR A 287 -23.79 18.14 12.98
N MET A 288 -23.27 17.19 13.78
CA MET A 288 -22.59 17.48 15.05
C MET A 288 -21.51 18.56 14.96
N SER A 289 -20.73 18.56 13.88
CA SER A 289 -19.65 19.52 13.64
C SER A 289 -20.20 20.94 13.40
N ASP A 290 -21.30 21.06 12.66
CA ASP A 290 -21.96 22.35 12.40
C ASP A 290 -22.71 22.83 13.65
N ASP A 291 -23.40 21.93 14.34
CA ASP A 291 -24.15 22.24 15.57
C ASP A 291 -23.22 22.76 16.68
N THR A 292 -22.04 22.17 16.85
CA THR A 292 -21.04 22.67 17.82
C THR A 292 -20.36 23.95 17.34
N GLN A 293 -20.22 24.18 16.03
CA GLN A 293 -19.73 25.46 15.51
C GLN A 293 -20.71 26.59 15.85
N VAL A 294 -22.00 26.39 15.57
CA VAL A 294 -23.06 27.35 15.93
C VAL A 294 -23.06 27.61 17.43
N LEU A 295 -22.87 26.58 18.26
CA LEU A 295 -22.76 26.73 19.71
C LEU A 295 -21.59 27.65 20.13
N LEU A 296 -20.43 27.55 19.47
CA LEU A 296 -19.29 28.45 19.71
C LEU A 296 -19.59 29.89 19.26
N GLU A 297 -20.23 30.07 18.10
CA GLU A 297 -20.54 31.38 17.53
C GLU A 297 -21.63 32.13 18.29
N GLU A 298 -22.69 31.44 18.73
CA GLU A 298 -23.79 32.03 19.49
C GLU A 298 -23.42 32.30 20.96
N GLY A 299 -22.42 31.60 21.51
CA GLY A 299 -21.95 31.79 22.88
C GLY A 299 -22.98 31.41 23.97
N LYS A 300 -24.00 30.62 23.64
CA LYS A 300 -25.04 30.19 24.59
C LYS A 300 -24.48 29.19 25.59
N CYS A 301 -24.78 29.35 26.88
CA CYS A 301 -24.34 28.44 27.95
C CYS A 301 -22.81 28.35 28.15
N CYS A 302 -22.06 29.35 27.68
CA CYS A 302 -20.63 29.44 27.94
C CYS A 302 -20.35 29.58 29.44
N ASP A 303 -19.38 28.81 29.92
CA ASP A 303 -19.00 28.74 31.33
C ASP A 303 -17.50 28.97 31.54
N ILE A 304 -16.77 29.30 30.48
CA ILE A 304 -15.37 29.71 30.50
C ILE A 304 -15.15 30.90 29.56
N THR A 305 -14.20 31.75 29.91
CA THR A 305 -13.83 32.94 29.15
C THR A 305 -12.32 32.97 28.91
N PHE A 306 -11.90 33.26 27.68
CA PHE A 306 -10.51 33.50 27.31
C PHE A 306 -10.28 34.98 27.09
N MET A 307 -9.18 35.50 27.64
CA MET A 307 -8.68 36.84 27.36
C MET A 307 -7.49 36.69 26.43
N VAL A 308 -7.67 37.05 25.16
CA VAL A 308 -6.65 36.92 24.11
C VAL A 308 -6.36 38.33 23.60
N GLN A 309 -5.17 38.86 23.92
CA GLN A 309 -4.87 40.27 23.72
C GLN A 309 -5.96 41.15 24.37
N ASP A 310 -6.60 42.04 23.60
CA ASP A 310 -7.68 42.91 24.09
C ASP A 310 -9.09 42.33 23.83
N GLU A 311 -9.19 41.09 23.32
CA GLU A 311 -10.47 40.44 23.03
C GLU A 311 -10.87 39.38 24.06
N VAL A 312 -12.17 39.32 24.31
CA VAL A 312 -12.81 38.34 25.19
C VAL A 312 -13.52 37.30 24.34
N ILE A 313 -13.18 36.03 24.52
CA ILE A 313 -13.77 34.90 23.79
C ILE A 313 -14.42 33.94 24.77
N HIS A 314 -15.72 33.69 24.59
CA HIS A 314 -16.48 32.74 25.41
C HIS A 314 -16.42 31.32 24.84
N ALA A 315 -16.38 30.32 25.73
CA ALA A 315 -16.33 28.91 25.36
C ALA A 315 -16.97 28.00 26.42
N HIS A 316 -16.91 26.68 26.18
CA HIS A 316 -17.53 25.63 26.98
C HIS A 316 -16.47 24.69 27.55
N SER A 317 -16.33 24.66 28.87
CA SER A 317 -15.35 23.84 29.58
C SER A 317 -15.45 22.36 29.21
N GLN A 318 -16.68 21.84 29.09
CA GLN A 318 -16.93 20.43 28.77
C GLN A 318 -16.33 19.99 27.43
N ILE A 319 -16.47 20.82 26.38
CA ILE A 319 -15.91 20.55 25.06
C ILE A 319 -14.38 20.62 25.12
N LEU A 320 -13.83 21.64 25.79
CA LEU A 320 -12.37 21.79 25.92
C LEU A 320 -11.73 20.63 26.67
N CYS A 321 -12.30 20.23 27.80
CA CYS A 321 -11.84 19.08 28.60
C CYS A 321 -11.91 17.77 27.83
N ALA A 322 -12.95 17.57 27.00
CA ALA A 322 -13.08 16.39 26.16
C ALA A 322 -12.03 16.34 25.04
N ARG A 323 -11.56 17.49 24.57
CA ARG A 323 -10.72 17.62 23.37
C ARG A 323 -9.24 17.87 23.67
N SER A 324 -8.91 18.28 24.90
CA SER A 324 -7.54 18.52 25.37
C SER A 324 -7.35 18.01 26.79
N GLU A 325 -6.40 17.10 26.97
CA GLU A 325 -6.00 16.67 28.32
C GLU A 325 -5.44 17.83 29.16
N VAL A 326 -4.81 18.81 28.52
CA VAL A 326 -4.25 19.98 29.19
C VAL A 326 -5.37 20.85 29.73
N PHE A 327 -6.40 21.16 28.92
CA PHE A 327 -7.58 21.87 29.44
C PHE A 327 -8.33 21.06 30.49
N SER A 328 -8.46 19.74 30.31
CA SER A 328 -9.06 18.85 31.30
C SER A 328 -8.36 19.02 32.66
N LYS A 329 -7.04 18.84 32.70
CA LYS A 329 -6.24 19.04 33.93
C LYS A 329 -6.36 20.46 34.47
N GLN A 330 -6.22 21.48 33.63
CA GLN A 330 -6.25 22.88 34.04
C GLN A 330 -7.60 23.28 34.66
N LEU A 331 -8.70 22.75 34.14
CA LEU A 331 -10.06 23.11 34.56
C LEU A 331 -10.62 22.22 35.68
N THR A 332 -10.07 21.03 35.89
CA THR A 332 -10.54 20.11 36.94
C THR A 332 -9.62 20.02 38.17
N ALA A 333 -8.42 20.59 38.14
CA ALA A 333 -7.41 20.42 39.21
C ALA A 333 -7.60 21.31 40.46
N GLY A 334 -8.67 22.10 40.57
CA GLY A 334 -8.92 22.92 41.77
C GLY A 334 -7.99 24.14 41.93
N MET A 335 -7.26 24.54 40.88
CA MET A 335 -6.38 25.72 40.84
C MET A 335 -7.15 27.01 40.51
N GLN A 336 -6.51 28.19 40.52
CA GLN A 336 -7.18 29.48 40.31
C GLN A 336 -8.03 29.52 39.03
N GLU A 337 -7.58 28.87 37.96
CA GLU A 337 -8.27 28.79 36.68
C GLU A 337 -9.57 27.98 36.75
N SER A 338 -9.64 26.97 37.62
CA SER A 338 -10.86 26.21 37.89
C SER A 338 -11.91 27.00 38.70
N LEU A 339 -11.46 28.04 39.43
CA LEU A 339 -12.32 28.91 40.25
C LEU A 339 -12.73 30.20 39.53
N SER A 340 -11.81 30.80 38.77
CA SER A 340 -12.04 32.06 38.06
C SER A 340 -12.80 31.88 36.74
N LYS A 341 -12.70 30.69 36.13
CA LYS A 341 -13.26 30.38 34.80
C LYS A 341 -12.82 31.38 33.72
N ALA A 342 -11.67 32.03 33.94
CA ALA A 342 -11.05 32.97 33.02
C ALA A 342 -9.59 32.57 32.77
N ILE A 343 -9.20 32.43 31.51
CA ILE A 343 -7.84 32.03 31.09
C ILE A 343 -7.25 33.12 30.19
N VAL A 344 -6.04 33.57 30.51
CA VAL A 344 -5.28 34.52 29.67
C VAL A 344 -4.45 33.74 28.65
N ILE A 345 -4.53 34.16 27.38
CA ILE A 345 -3.73 33.62 26.28
C ILE A 345 -2.81 34.72 25.77
N GLU A 346 -1.52 34.58 26.07
CA GLU A 346 -0.48 35.54 25.67
C GLU A 346 0.33 35.06 24.44
N ASP A 347 0.25 33.76 24.14
CA ASP A 347 1.18 33.10 23.22
C ASP A 347 0.76 33.15 21.74
N CYS A 348 -0.41 33.72 21.42
CA CYS A 348 -0.89 33.81 20.04
C CYS A 348 -1.87 34.97 19.83
N ASP A 349 -2.08 35.35 18.57
CA ASP A 349 -3.07 36.35 18.19
C ASP A 349 -4.51 35.79 18.23
N VAL A 350 -5.48 36.70 18.29
CA VAL A 350 -6.92 36.36 18.33
C VAL A 350 -7.31 35.44 17.17
N ALA A 351 -6.80 35.70 15.97
CA ALA A 351 -7.14 34.91 14.78
C ALA A 351 -6.66 33.46 14.90
N THR A 352 -5.42 33.23 15.35
CA THR A 352 -4.88 31.88 15.57
C THR A 352 -5.66 31.17 16.66
N PHE A 353 -5.98 31.85 17.76
CA PHE A 353 -6.74 31.23 18.85
C PHE A 353 -8.17 30.87 18.45
N ARG A 354 -8.84 31.70 17.63
CA ARG A 354 -10.17 31.38 17.07
C ARG A 354 -10.12 30.16 16.16
N ALA A 355 -9.12 30.05 15.29
CA ALA A 355 -8.93 28.87 14.45
C ALA A 355 -8.68 27.60 15.28
N PHE A 356 -7.87 27.73 16.35
CA PHE A 356 -7.63 26.65 17.30
C PHE A 356 -8.94 26.21 18.00
N LEU A 357 -9.74 27.15 18.51
CA LEU A 357 -11.04 26.84 19.12
C LEU A 357 -12.00 26.21 18.12
N GLN A 358 -12.12 26.75 16.90
CA GLN A 358 -12.98 26.18 15.87
C GLN A 358 -12.62 24.71 15.59
N PHE A 359 -11.32 24.38 15.52
CA PHE A 359 -10.87 23.00 15.40
C PHE A 359 -11.30 22.13 16.59
N LEU A 360 -11.21 22.63 17.83
CA LEU A 360 -11.64 21.87 19.01
C LEU A 360 -13.14 21.51 18.95
N TYR A 361 -13.98 22.42 18.47
CA TYR A 361 -15.43 22.22 18.39
C TYR A 361 -15.85 21.35 17.20
N THR A 362 -15.19 21.51 16.05
CA THR A 362 -15.66 20.95 14.78
C THR A 362 -14.84 19.76 14.29
N ASP A 363 -13.61 19.59 14.78
CA ASP A 363 -12.56 18.70 14.22
C ASP A 363 -12.22 19.00 12.74
N ARG A 364 -12.69 20.12 12.19
CA ARG A 364 -12.38 20.59 10.83
C ARG A 364 -11.04 21.30 10.83
N LEU A 365 -10.15 20.84 9.95
CA LEU A 365 -8.84 21.47 9.75
C LEU A 365 -9.05 22.81 9.01
N PRO A 366 -8.42 23.89 9.46
CA PRO A 366 -8.58 25.20 8.83
C PRO A 366 -8.05 25.19 7.40
N ASP A 367 -8.63 26.01 6.51
CA ASP A 367 -8.02 26.23 5.20
C ASP A 367 -6.74 27.04 5.39
N ALA A 368 -5.62 26.52 4.87
CA ALA A 368 -4.34 27.21 4.90
C ALA A 368 -4.45 28.61 4.29
N LYS A 369 -5.32 28.82 3.28
CA LYS A 369 -5.55 30.12 2.63
C LYS A 369 -6.28 31.13 3.52
N GLU A 370 -7.13 30.68 4.43
CA GLU A 370 -7.87 31.56 5.36
C GLU A 370 -6.99 32.02 6.52
N LEU A 371 -5.99 31.22 6.88
CA LEU A 371 -4.97 31.59 7.87
C LEU A 371 -3.96 32.59 7.31
N LEU A 372 -3.92 32.82 5.99
CA LEU A 372 -3.11 33.88 5.37
C LEU A 372 -3.79 35.25 5.57
N PRO A 373 -3.04 36.31 5.88
CA PRO A 373 -3.60 37.66 5.80
C PRO A 373 -4.07 37.94 4.37
N LYS A 374 -5.34 38.37 4.21
CA LYS A 374 -5.86 38.88 2.93
C LYS A 374 -4.94 40.01 2.48
N ARG A 375 -4.27 39.86 1.32
CA ARG A 375 -3.54 40.96 0.69
C ARG A 375 -4.53 42.07 0.36
N THR A 376 -4.72 43.04 1.25
CA THR A 376 -5.31 44.32 0.88
C THR A 376 -4.26 45.08 0.08
N ALA A 377 -4.64 45.57 -1.09
CA ALA A 377 -3.75 46.18 -2.07
C ALA A 377 -3.23 47.58 -1.65
N SER A 378 -3.04 47.85 -0.36
CA SER A 378 -2.80 49.22 0.12
C SER A 378 -1.92 49.36 1.37
N GLU A 379 -1.04 48.41 1.68
CA GLU A 379 -0.01 48.64 2.70
C GLU A 379 1.38 48.27 2.16
N SER A 380 2.27 49.24 2.30
CA SER A 380 3.58 49.42 1.69
C SER A 380 4.59 48.30 1.96
N GLU A 381 5.39 47.98 0.95
CA GLU A 381 6.40 46.91 0.86
C GLU A 381 7.64 47.04 1.76
N ASN A 382 7.55 47.70 2.93
CA ASN A 382 8.70 47.94 3.80
C ASN A 382 8.47 47.51 5.24
N GLU A 383 8.12 46.24 5.48
CA GLU A 383 8.45 45.56 6.74
C GLU A 383 8.96 44.14 6.44
N SER A 384 10.25 43.94 6.69
CA SER A 384 10.97 42.70 6.53
C SER A 384 10.51 41.66 7.55
N GLY A 385 9.51 40.86 7.19
CA GLY A 385 9.07 39.69 7.95
C GLY A 385 7.71 39.23 7.45
N SER A 386 7.67 38.33 6.46
CA SER A 386 6.42 37.87 5.84
C SER A 386 5.44 37.28 6.88
N PRO A 387 4.27 37.91 7.14
CA PRO A 387 3.31 37.50 8.18
C PRO A 387 2.46 36.24 7.82
N GLN A 388 2.90 35.47 6.82
CA GLN A 388 2.15 34.34 6.23
C GLN A 388 2.41 33.02 6.96
N LEU A 389 3.68 32.74 7.28
CA LEU A 389 4.07 31.52 7.98
C LEU A 389 3.83 31.62 9.49
N SER A 390 3.76 32.83 10.03
CA SER A 390 3.65 33.08 11.47
C SER A 390 2.38 32.50 12.08
N ARG A 391 1.24 32.47 11.37
CA ARG A 391 -0.01 31.92 11.92
C ARG A 391 -0.06 30.40 11.97
N ILE A 392 0.42 29.69 10.94
CA ILE A 392 0.50 28.22 10.99
C ILE A 392 1.54 27.79 12.04
N GLN A 393 2.64 28.54 12.18
CA GLN A 393 3.62 28.33 13.24
C GLN A 393 3.05 28.60 14.64
N ALA A 394 2.28 29.68 14.82
CA ALA A 394 1.58 29.96 16.07
C ALA A 394 0.54 28.89 16.38
N LEU A 395 -0.20 28.43 15.37
CA LEU A 395 -1.18 27.34 15.51
C LEU A 395 -0.48 26.03 15.90
N LEU A 396 0.70 25.75 15.32
CA LEU A 396 1.53 24.62 15.71
C LEU A 396 1.91 24.72 17.19
N ALA A 397 2.40 25.87 17.64
CA ALA A 397 2.78 26.10 19.04
C ALA A 397 1.60 25.93 20.01
N VAL A 398 0.44 26.52 19.70
CA VAL A 398 -0.78 26.40 20.52
C VAL A 398 -1.28 24.94 20.52
N SER A 399 -1.27 24.28 19.37
CA SER A 399 -1.66 22.87 19.27
C SER A 399 -0.74 21.95 20.07
N ASP A 400 0.55 22.25 20.18
CA ASP A 400 1.49 21.50 20.99
C ASP A 400 1.30 21.77 22.48
N LYS A 401 1.17 23.06 22.87
CA LYS A 401 0.88 23.50 24.25
C LYS A 401 -0.33 22.79 24.84
N TYR A 402 -1.41 22.67 24.05
CA TYR A 402 -2.65 22.01 24.47
C TYR A 402 -2.76 20.54 24.02
N GLN A 403 -1.67 19.96 23.50
CA GLN A 403 -1.51 18.55 23.12
C GLN A 403 -2.54 18.02 22.12
N ILE A 404 -2.89 18.82 21.13
CA ILE A 404 -3.83 18.49 20.06
C ILE A 404 -3.11 17.83 18.88
N LYS A 405 -2.90 16.51 18.97
CA LYS A 405 -2.08 15.73 18.03
C LYS A 405 -2.47 15.91 16.55
N ARG A 406 -3.77 15.84 16.21
CA ARG A 406 -4.26 15.92 14.83
C ARG A 406 -3.93 17.27 14.18
N LEU A 407 -4.22 18.37 14.89
CA LEU A 407 -3.92 19.73 14.42
C LEU A 407 -2.41 19.96 14.34
N ARG A 408 -1.64 19.45 15.30
CA ARG A 408 -0.18 19.55 15.31
C ARG A 408 0.46 18.89 14.08
N LEU A 409 0.04 17.68 13.74
CA LEU A 409 0.54 16.97 12.55
C LEU A 409 0.14 17.68 11.25
N TRP A 410 -1.09 18.21 11.18
CA TRP A 410 -1.51 18.98 10.02
C TRP A 410 -0.67 20.25 9.82
N CYS A 411 -0.38 21.00 10.89
CA CYS A 411 0.47 22.18 10.82
C CYS A 411 1.89 21.82 10.34
N GLN A 412 2.45 20.70 10.80
CA GLN A 412 3.75 20.21 10.33
C GLN A 412 3.73 19.88 8.83
N ALA A 413 2.70 19.17 8.36
CA ALA A 413 2.56 18.85 6.94
C ALA A 413 2.48 20.13 6.09
N LYS A 414 1.67 21.11 6.49
CA LYS A 414 1.56 22.39 5.75
C LYS A 414 2.82 23.22 5.76
N LEU A 415 3.53 23.29 6.90
CA LEU A 415 4.83 23.94 6.94
C LEU A 415 5.87 23.22 6.08
N SER A 416 5.78 21.90 5.92
CA SER A 416 6.70 21.13 5.07
C SER A 416 6.46 21.33 3.56
N GLU A 417 5.22 21.59 3.15
CA GLU A 417 4.86 21.88 1.75
C GLU A 417 5.41 23.25 1.28
N GLU A 418 5.54 24.21 2.21
CA GLU A 418 5.85 25.62 1.92
C GLU A 418 7.28 26.04 2.34
N ILE A 419 8.18 25.07 2.58
CA ILE A 419 9.57 25.36 2.98
C ILE A 419 10.28 26.12 1.86
N ASN A 420 10.91 27.24 2.21
CA ASN A 420 11.78 28.00 1.32
C ASN A 420 13.07 28.46 2.03
N ALA A 421 14.07 28.87 1.24
CA ALA A 421 15.40 29.22 1.74
C ALA A 421 15.41 30.36 2.77
N SER A 422 14.45 31.30 2.70
CA SER A 422 14.39 32.42 3.64
C SER A 422 13.88 32.00 5.03
N GLN A 423 12.94 31.06 5.08
CA GLN A 423 12.19 30.69 6.29
C GLN A 423 12.65 29.37 6.92
N VAL A 424 13.36 28.51 6.18
CA VAL A 424 13.73 27.16 6.64
C VAL A 424 14.45 27.16 7.99
N CYS A 425 15.30 28.15 8.27
CA CYS A 425 15.99 28.27 9.55
C CYS A 425 15.03 28.57 10.71
N ASP A 426 14.07 29.49 10.53
CA ASP A 426 13.09 29.82 11.57
C ASP A 426 12.13 28.65 11.82
N ILE A 427 11.69 27.96 10.76
CA ILE A 427 10.87 26.74 10.85
C ILE A 427 11.64 25.63 11.58
N LEU A 428 12.92 25.44 11.26
CA LEU A 428 13.77 24.44 11.91
C LEU A 428 13.92 24.72 13.42
N SER A 429 14.14 25.98 13.79
CA SER A 429 14.24 26.37 15.21
C SER A 429 12.95 26.06 15.98
N GLN A 430 11.80 26.34 15.38
CA GLN A 430 10.51 26.00 16.00
C GLN A 430 10.24 24.50 16.03
N ALA A 431 10.56 23.78 14.95
CA ALA A 431 10.41 22.34 14.89
C ALA A 431 11.24 21.65 15.99
N HIS A 432 12.43 22.16 16.25
CA HIS A 432 13.28 21.69 17.33
C HIS A 432 12.66 21.97 18.72
N LEU A 433 12.23 23.21 18.97
CA LEU A 433 11.63 23.63 20.24
C LEU A 433 10.38 22.79 20.58
N LEU A 434 9.53 22.57 19.58
CA LEU A 434 8.27 21.82 19.71
C LEU A 434 8.45 20.30 19.56
N GLN A 435 9.69 19.82 19.46
CA GLN A 435 10.03 18.41 19.26
C GLN A 435 9.30 17.77 18.05
N ALA A 436 9.03 18.56 17.02
CA ALA A 436 8.35 18.17 15.80
C ALA A 436 9.32 17.46 14.83
N LYS A 437 9.68 16.22 15.15
CA LYS A 437 10.72 15.45 14.44
C LYS A 437 10.53 15.37 12.92
N GLN A 438 9.30 15.17 12.43
CA GLN A 438 9.03 15.04 10.99
C GLN A 438 9.30 16.35 10.25
N LEU A 439 8.83 17.47 10.80
CA LEU A 439 9.12 18.80 10.25
C LEU A 439 10.61 19.13 10.34
N GLU A 440 11.27 18.76 11.43
CA GLU A 440 12.71 18.95 11.62
C GLU A 440 13.51 18.20 10.54
N THR A 441 13.20 16.92 10.27
CA THR A 441 13.84 16.13 9.21
C THR A 441 13.58 16.72 7.82
N ALA A 442 12.36 17.22 7.54
CA ALA A 442 12.04 17.87 6.28
C ALA A 442 12.87 19.15 6.08
N CYS A 443 13.01 19.98 7.12
CA CYS A 443 13.85 21.18 7.09
C CYS A 443 15.32 20.83 6.85
N LEU A 444 15.86 19.82 7.55
CA LEU A 444 17.23 19.37 7.38
C LEU A 444 17.50 18.84 5.96
N SER A 445 16.55 18.10 5.39
CA SER A 445 16.63 17.60 4.01
C SER A 445 16.63 18.75 3.00
N PHE A 446 15.74 19.74 3.17
CA PHE A 446 15.72 20.94 2.33
C PHE A 446 17.05 21.71 2.39
N ILE A 447 17.62 21.87 3.60
CA ILE A 447 18.92 22.52 3.80
C ILE A 447 20.03 21.72 3.10
N LYS A 448 20.00 20.39 3.15
CA LYS A 448 20.97 19.53 2.44
C LYS A 448 20.95 19.79 0.92
N ASP A 449 19.76 19.92 0.35
CA ASP A 449 19.59 20.12 -1.09
C ASP A 449 19.88 21.56 -1.56
N HIS A 450 19.67 22.56 -0.69
CA HIS A 450 19.78 24.00 -1.03
C HIS A 450 20.83 24.74 -0.18
N MET A 451 21.84 24.03 0.32
CA MET A 451 22.79 24.54 1.32
C MET A 451 23.47 25.84 0.89
N SER A 452 23.90 25.94 -0.37
CA SER A 452 24.58 27.13 -0.91
C SER A 452 23.70 28.38 -0.84
N GLN A 453 22.39 28.25 -1.00
CA GLN A 453 21.44 29.35 -0.88
C GLN A 453 21.21 29.72 0.58
N VAL A 454 20.95 28.72 1.44
CA VAL A 454 20.65 28.92 2.87
C VAL A 454 21.83 29.58 3.61
N LEU A 455 23.07 29.19 3.32
CA LEU A 455 24.27 29.77 3.94
C LEU A 455 24.41 31.29 3.72
N THR A 456 23.90 31.80 2.60
CA THR A 456 23.96 33.22 2.25
C THR A 456 22.82 34.03 2.86
N MET A 457 21.82 33.37 3.48
CA MET A 457 20.66 34.06 4.07
C MET A 457 20.97 34.61 5.47
N PRO A 458 20.46 35.81 5.81
CA PRO A 458 20.59 36.37 7.17
C PRO A 458 19.98 35.47 8.25
N SER A 459 18.94 34.70 7.92
CA SER A 459 18.26 33.78 8.84
C SER A 459 19.18 32.66 9.34
N TYR A 460 20.12 32.19 8.51
CA TYR A 460 21.13 31.21 8.93
C TYR A 460 22.15 31.79 9.92
N LEU A 461 22.62 33.02 9.68
CA LEU A 461 23.51 33.71 10.62
C LEU A 461 22.84 33.96 11.98
N LYS A 462 21.54 34.29 11.97
CA LYS A 462 20.73 34.41 13.20
C LYS A 462 20.63 33.06 13.92
N LEU A 463 20.35 31.98 13.19
CA LEU A 463 20.26 30.63 13.75
C LEU A 463 21.55 30.20 14.44
N ILE A 464 22.71 30.43 13.83
CA ILE A 464 24.01 30.07 14.45
C ILE A 464 24.21 30.81 15.77
N LYS A 465 23.85 32.10 15.82
CA LYS A 465 24.02 32.92 17.04
C LYS A 465 23.05 32.53 18.15
N THR A 466 21.81 32.22 17.81
CA THR A 466 20.76 31.93 18.80
C THR A 466 20.73 30.46 19.21
N TRP A 467 21.05 29.55 18.29
CA TRP A 467 20.95 28.10 18.48
C TRP A 467 22.18 27.36 17.90
N PRO A 468 23.37 27.47 18.51
CA PRO A 468 24.59 26.78 18.04
C PRO A 468 24.43 25.26 17.90
N GLN A 469 23.63 24.64 18.77
CA GLN A 469 23.29 23.22 18.72
C GLN A 469 22.55 22.82 17.43
N LEU A 470 21.74 23.72 16.86
CA LEU A 470 21.09 23.48 15.57
C LEU A 470 22.08 23.55 14.42
N ALA A 471 23.06 24.46 14.48
CA ALA A 471 24.13 24.51 13.50
C ALA A 471 24.97 23.22 13.51
N LEU A 472 25.27 22.70 14.71
CA LEU A 472 25.92 21.40 14.87
C LEU A 472 25.06 20.27 14.29
N LYS A 473 23.75 20.26 14.59
CA LYS A 473 22.81 19.26 14.07
C LYS A 473 22.73 19.27 12.54
N ILE A 474 22.67 20.46 11.92
CA ILE A 474 22.75 20.62 10.46
C ILE A 474 24.07 20.02 9.94
N SER A 475 25.19 20.34 10.58
CA SER A 475 26.51 19.85 10.15
C SER A 475 26.63 18.32 10.23
N LEU A 476 26.11 17.71 11.29
CA LEU A 476 26.07 16.26 11.47
C LEU A 476 25.18 15.60 10.41
N PHE A 477 24.03 16.20 10.12
CA PHE A 477 23.10 15.70 9.09
C PHE A 477 23.70 15.78 7.69
N LEU A 478 24.41 16.86 7.37
CA LEU A 478 25.11 17.02 6.08
C LEU A 478 26.25 16.01 5.90
N ALA A 479 26.89 15.60 6.98
CA ALA A 479 27.97 14.60 6.98
C ALA A 479 27.47 13.14 6.97
N ASP A 480 26.16 12.92 6.86
CA ASP A 480 25.51 11.60 6.87
C ASP A 480 25.92 10.73 8.08
N VAL A 481 26.13 11.38 9.23
CA VAL A 481 26.43 10.71 10.51
C VAL A 481 25.18 9.96 11.00
N SER A 482 25.36 8.73 11.49
CA SER A 482 24.24 7.92 12.00
C SER A 482 23.50 8.62 13.16
N GLU A 483 22.17 8.46 13.25
CA GLU A 483 21.32 9.14 14.24
C GLU A 483 21.80 8.89 15.69
N ALA A 484 22.27 7.68 16.00
CA ALA A 484 22.81 7.31 17.32
C ALA A 484 24.11 8.06 17.67
N GLN A 485 25.01 8.22 16.69
CA GLN A 485 26.24 8.99 16.88
C GLN A 485 25.94 10.49 16.98
N ALA A 486 25.03 11.01 16.15
CA ALA A 486 24.61 12.39 16.18
C ALA A 486 23.97 12.77 17.53
N LEU A 487 23.12 11.92 18.10
CA LEU A 487 22.51 12.13 19.42
C LEU A 487 23.58 12.22 20.52
N THR A 488 24.56 11.31 20.49
CA THR A 488 25.67 11.28 21.46
C THR A 488 26.52 12.55 21.40
N THR A 489 26.83 13.02 20.19
CA THR A 489 27.58 14.27 19.97
C THR A 489 26.79 15.50 20.39
N MET A 490 25.49 15.55 20.11
CA MET A 490 24.60 16.62 20.56
C MET A 490 24.49 16.67 22.09
N ASP A 491 24.34 15.52 22.76
CA ASP A 491 24.28 15.45 24.23
C ASP A 491 25.59 15.92 24.87
N ALA A 492 26.73 15.61 24.27
CA ALA A 492 28.03 16.09 24.72
C ALA A 492 28.16 17.62 24.57
N PHE A 493 27.65 18.18 23.47
CA PHE A 493 27.66 19.62 23.21
C PHE A 493 26.78 20.38 24.21
N VAL A 494 25.56 19.91 24.47
CA VAL A 494 24.64 20.54 25.45
C VAL A 494 25.23 20.49 26.86
N LYS A 495 25.86 19.37 27.25
CA LYS A 495 26.53 19.23 28.56
C LYS A 495 27.70 20.20 28.73
N ALA A 496 28.48 20.44 27.67
CA ALA A 496 29.60 21.36 27.70
C ALA A 496 29.17 22.83 27.86
N ASP A 497 27.98 23.19 27.34
CA ASP A 497 27.42 24.55 27.43
C ASP A 497 26.75 24.82 28.80
N SER A 498 26.16 23.81 29.43
CA SER A 498 25.51 23.91 30.75
C SER A 498 26.48 23.93 31.97
N GLY A 499 27.79 23.88 31.72
CA GLY A 499 28.84 23.76 32.75
C GLY A 499 29.50 25.07 33.18
N ASN A 500 28.90 26.23 32.88
CA ASN A 500 29.48 27.55 33.14
C ASN A 500 28.55 28.46 33.96
#